data_AF-A0A1I5VK91-F1
#
_entry.id   AF-A0A1I5VK91-F1
#
_cell.length_a   1.000
_cell.length_b   1.000
_cell.length_c   1.000
_cell.angle_alpha   90.00
_cell.angle_beta   90.00
_cell.angle_gamma   90.00
#
_symmetry.space_group_name_H-M   'P 1'
#
loop_
_entity.id
_entity.type
_entity.pdbx_description
1 polymer ?
#
loop_
_entity_poly.entity_id
_entity_poly.type
_entity_poly.pdbx_seq_one_letter_code
_entity_poly.pdbx_strand_id
1 'polypeptide(L)'
;MQPTTDQRQYRPDSISWLSAELREEVQFVNDRGLKGRIYQWLRDVSELPGGDVLDIVDHHLSTVREKPDDEEGMGEFAMRRVDGDGTGNFPDSCEGCPHYGTRCPVFVDPVERRRREQLQLEHADADTSDKRRAYRRYAEEVGCHQITSALSDHVEQYQSLQERGLDLLEESDVTIGFTGEADEGARVEAEATQEGR
;
A
#
# COMPACT_ATOMS: atom_id res chain seq x y z
N MET A 1 -10.52 -25.50 24.24
CA MET A 1 -9.91 -24.16 24.44
C MET A 1 -9.84 -23.53 23.07
N GLN A 2 -10.61 -22.46 22.87
CA GLN A 2 -10.68 -21.73 21.60
C GLN A 2 -9.39 -20.94 21.37
N PRO A 3 -8.88 -20.83 20.13
CA PRO A 3 -7.77 -19.95 19.85
C PRO A 3 -8.22 -18.50 20.03
N THR A 4 -7.54 -17.81 20.94
CA THR A 4 -7.73 -16.40 21.30
C THR A 4 -7.34 -15.47 20.16
N THR A 5 -8.05 -14.35 20.11
CA THR A 5 -8.06 -13.21 19.17
C THR A 5 -6.71 -12.47 18.98
N ASP A 6 -5.62 -13.20 18.76
CA ASP A 6 -4.26 -12.66 18.67
C ASP A 6 -3.59 -13.00 17.33
N GLN A 7 -4.29 -12.72 16.23
CA GLN A 7 -3.75 -12.84 14.85
C GLN A 7 -3.91 -11.56 14.03
N ARG A 8 -4.17 -10.40 14.65
CA ARG A 8 -4.01 -9.08 14.00
C ARG A 8 -2.53 -8.65 13.97
N GLN A 9 -1.61 -9.60 13.78
CA GLN A 9 -0.24 -9.26 13.41
C GLN A 9 -0.31 -8.70 11.99
N TYR A 10 -0.10 -7.38 11.90
CA TYR A 10 0.15 -6.67 10.65
C TYR A 10 1.13 -7.48 9.78
N ARG A 11 0.57 -8.16 8.77
CA ARG A 11 1.32 -8.79 7.69
C ARG A 11 1.23 -7.85 6.49
N PRO A 12 2.34 -7.25 6.05
CA PRO A 12 2.35 -6.44 4.84
C PRO A 12 1.90 -7.22 3.58
N ASP A 13 1.94 -8.55 3.62
CA ASP A 13 1.40 -9.46 2.60
C ASP A 13 -0.15 -9.50 2.54
N SER A 14 -0.84 -8.73 3.40
CA SER A 14 -2.30 -8.85 3.56
C SER A 14 -3.11 -8.34 2.37
N ILE A 15 -2.72 -7.28 1.64
CA ILE A 15 -3.52 -6.82 0.49
C ILE A 15 -3.45 -7.80 -0.67
N SER A 16 -2.27 -8.36 -0.97
CA SER A 16 -2.10 -9.37 -2.03
C SER A 16 -2.88 -10.64 -1.70
N TRP A 17 -2.82 -11.10 -0.45
CA TRP A 17 -3.62 -12.23 0.02
C TRP A 17 -5.12 -11.92 -0.04
N LEU A 18 -5.58 -10.80 0.54
CA LEU A 18 -6.98 -10.35 0.49
C LEU A 18 -7.49 -10.25 -0.95
N SER A 19 -6.66 -9.76 -1.87
CA SER A 19 -6.99 -9.66 -3.29
C SER A 19 -7.15 -11.02 -3.95
N ALA A 20 -6.32 -12.01 -3.57
CA ALA A 20 -6.48 -13.37 -4.05
C ALA A 20 -7.77 -14.00 -3.50
N GLU A 21 -7.98 -13.92 -2.19
CA GLU A 21 -9.14 -14.50 -1.49
C GLU A 21 -10.45 -13.91 -2.02
N LEU A 22 -10.57 -12.57 -2.07
CA LEU A 22 -11.77 -11.89 -2.57
C LEU A 22 -12.02 -12.17 -4.07
N ARG A 23 -11.00 -12.40 -4.88
CA ARG A 23 -11.18 -12.82 -6.29
C ARG A 23 -11.74 -14.23 -6.41
N GLU A 24 -11.36 -15.11 -5.50
CA GLU A 24 -11.88 -16.47 -5.45
C GLU A 24 -13.31 -16.49 -4.89
N GLU A 25 -13.60 -15.71 -3.85
CA GLU A 25 -14.91 -15.71 -3.20
C GLU A 25 -15.99 -14.96 -3.95
N VAL A 26 -15.65 -13.87 -4.65
CA VAL A 26 -16.63 -13.03 -5.36
C VAL A 26 -17.46 -13.80 -6.39
N GLN A 27 -16.95 -14.93 -6.88
CA GLN A 27 -17.69 -15.80 -7.80
C GLN A 27 -18.89 -16.50 -7.13
N PHE A 28 -18.82 -16.74 -5.82
CA PHE A 28 -19.85 -17.40 -5.01
C PHE A 28 -20.79 -16.42 -4.31
N VAL A 29 -20.42 -15.14 -4.22
CA VAL A 29 -21.28 -14.08 -3.67
C VAL A 29 -22.48 -13.82 -4.59
N ASN A 30 -23.68 -14.10 -4.07
CA ASN A 30 -24.96 -13.86 -4.75
C ASN A 30 -25.51 -12.43 -4.57
N ASP A 31 -25.10 -11.73 -3.51
CA ASP A 31 -25.48 -10.34 -3.27
C ASP A 31 -24.78 -9.41 -4.26
N ARG A 32 -25.55 -8.74 -5.12
CA ARG A 32 -25.02 -7.83 -6.15
C ARG A 32 -24.35 -6.59 -5.57
N GLY A 33 -24.80 -6.08 -4.43
CA GLY A 33 -24.23 -4.92 -3.76
C GLY A 33 -22.86 -5.24 -3.17
N LEU A 34 -22.74 -6.38 -2.48
CA LEU A 34 -21.47 -6.87 -1.95
C LEU A 34 -20.49 -7.18 -3.09
N LYS A 35 -20.93 -7.91 -4.12
CA LYS A 35 -20.12 -8.20 -5.31
C LYS A 35 -19.58 -6.92 -5.97
N GLY A 36 -20.42 -5.88 -6.06
CA GLY A 36 -20.02 -4.57 -6.56
C GLY A 36 -18.96 -3.88 -5.69
N ARG A 37 -19.10 -3.93 -4.37
CA ARG A 37 -18.10 -3.37 -3.43
C ARG A 37 -16.78 -4.13 -3.48
N ILE A 38 -16.80 -5.46 -3.61
CA ILE A 38 -15.58 -6.28 -3.78
C ILE A 38 -14.85 -5.89 -5.08
N TYR A 39 -15.56 -5.77 -6.21
CA TYR A 39 -14.92 -5.33 -7.46
C TYR A 39 -14.38 -3.90 -7.38
N GLN A 40 -15.09 -3.00 -6.71
CA GLN A 40 -14.58 -1.65 -6.51
C GLN A 40 -13.31 -1.65 -5.66
N TRP A 41 -13.28 -2.41 -4.57
CA TRP A 41 -12.09 -2.57 -3.74
C TRP A 41 -10.91 -3.17 -4.53
N LEU A 42 -11.15 -4.21 -5.35
CA LEU A 42 -10.11 -4.79 -6.23
C LEU A 42 -9.58 -3.78 -7.26
N ARG A 43 -10.42 -2.85 -7.72
CA ARG A 43 -9.99 -1.74 -8.59
C ARG A 43 -9.14 -0.73 -7.79
N ASP A 44 -9.62 -0.29 -6.64
CA ASP A 44 -8.89 0.63 -5.75
C ASP A 44 -7.47 0.09 -5.46
N VAL A 45 -7.36 -1.22 -5.17
CA VAL A 45 -6.06 -1.89 -4.94
C VAL A 45 -5.19 -1.93 -6.19
N SER A 46 -5.77 -2.07 -7.38
CA SER A 46 -5.01 -2.09 -8.65
C SER A 46 -4.49 -0.72 -9.07
N GLU A 47 -5.08 0.35 -8.56
CA GLU A 47 -4.70 1.75 -8.80
C GLU A 47 -3.60 2.23 -7.84
N LEU A 48 -3.34 1.48 -6.76
CA LEU A 48 -2.17 1.74 -5.93
C LEU A 48 -0.91 1.60 -6.80
N PRO A 49 0.08 2.53 -6.67
CA PRO A 49 1.44 2.26 -7.14
C PRO A 49 1.81 0.87 -6.62
N GLY A 50 2.45 0.05 -7.48
CA GLY A 50 2.71 -1.37 -7.21
C GLY A 50 2.99 -1.61 -5.74
N GLY A 51 2.36 -2.64 -5.15
CA GLY A 51 2.20 -2.88 -3.70
C GLY A 51 3.45 -2.81 -2.80
N ASP A 52 4.60 -2.48 -3.37
CA ASP A 52 5.89 -2.31 -2.78
C ASP A 52 6.19 -0.86 -2.35
N VAL A 53 6.73 -0.72 -1.14
CA VAL A 53 7.16 0.55 -0.54
C VAL A 53 8.15 1.32 -1.44
N LEU A 54 8.94 0.59 -2.25
CA LEU A 54 9.89 1.19 -3.19
C LEU A 54 9.18 2.01 -4.28
N ASP A 55 8.16 1.43 -4.89
CA ASP A 55 7.40 2.04 -5.98
C ASP A 55 6.66 3.30 -5.49
N ILE A 56 6.16 3.26 -4.26
CA ILE A 56 5.45 4.39 -3.63
C ILE A 56 6.39 5.56 -3.37
N VAL A 57 7.57 5.30 -2.80
CA VAL A 57 8.54 6.38 -2.55
C VAL A 57 8.99 7.00 -3.88
N ASP A 58 9.25 6.18 -4.89
CA ASP A 58 9.62 6.68 -6.22
C ASP A 58 8.49 7.48 -6.89
N HIS A 59 7.26 6.99 -6.80
CA HIS A 59 6.09 7.72 -7.29
C HIS A 59 5.94 9.08 -6.58
N HIS A 60 5.99 9.10 -5.26
CA HIS A 60 5.89 10.35 -4.50
C HIS A 60 7.01 11.32 -4.84
N LEU A 61 8.25 10.84 -4.95
CA LEU A 61 9.39 11.65 -5.37
C LEU A 61 9.24 12.17 -6.81
N SER A 62 8.61 11.40 -7.71
CA SER A 62 8.32 11.89 -9.06
C SER A 62 7.38 13.10 -9.03
N THR A 63 6.30 13.04 -8.23
CA THR A 63 5.36 14.15 -8.06
C THR A 63 6.01 15.37 -7.42
N VAL A 64 6.89 15.18 -6.42
CA VAL A 64 7.65 16.29 -5.80
C VAL A 64 8.58 16.97 -6.81
N ARG A 65 9.07 16.26 -7.82
CA ARG A 65 9.96 16.81 -8.84
C ARG A 65 9.23 17.64 -9.90
N GLU A 66 7.93 17.45 -10.07
CA GLU A 66 7.12 18.11 -11.09
C GLU A 66 6.63 19.48 -10.63
N LYS A 67 6.74 20.49 -11.50
CA LYS A 67 6.21 21.84 -11.25
C LYS A 67 4.71 21.87 -11.51
N PRO A 68 3.92 22.51 -10.63
CA PRO A 68 2.53 22.82 -10.94
C PRO A 68 2.45 23.78 -12.14
N ASP A 69 1.46 23.55 -12.99
CA ASP A 69 1.29 24.06 -14.35
C ASP A 69 1.54 25.56 -14.55
N ASP A 70 2.52 25.88 -15.40
CA ASP A 70 2.44 27.00 -16.35
C ASP A 70 2.37 26.38 -17.77
N GLU A 71 1.16 26.44 -18.37
CA GLU A 71 0.68 26.14 -19.73
C GLU A 71 1.18 24.91 -20.55
N GLU A 72 2.25 24.21 -20.17
CA GLU A 72 2.76 23.03 -20.92
C GLU A 72 3.16 21.81 -20.06
N GLY A 73 2.84 21.81 -18.75
CA GLY A 73 2.70 20.60 -17.91
C GLY A 73 3.83 19.55 -17.95
N MET A 74 5.09 19.95 -18.23
CA MET A 74 6.24 19.04 -18.33
C MET A 74 7.51 19.65 -17.72
N GLY A 75 7.35 20.55 -16.74
CA GLY A 75 8.47 21.24 -16.08
C GLY A 75 8.94 20.51 -14.83
N GLU A 76 10.23 20.18 -14.74
CA GLU A 76 10.81 19.71 -13.48
C GLU A 76 11.39 20.87 -12.66
N PHE A 77 11.28 20.77 -11.33
CA PHE A 77 11.99 21.63 -10.40
C PHE A 77 13.49 21.44 -10.53
N ALA A 78 14.23 22.54 -10.70
CA ALA A 78 15.67 22.47 -10.95
C ALA A 78 16.43 21.90 -9.74
N MET A 79 16.02 22.23 -8.50
CA MET A 79 16.57 21.80 -7.19
C MET A 79 18.10 21.76 -7.05
N ARG A 80 18.82 22.38 -8.00
CA ARG A 80 20.28 22.46 -8.08
C ARG A 80 20.79 23.54 -7.14
N ARG A 81 22.09 23.48 -6.86
CA ARG A 81 22.77 24.53 -6.10
C ARG A 81 22.69 25.86 -6.85
N VAL A 82 22.12 26.87 -6.21
CA VAL A 82 22.06 28.25 -6.73
C VAL A 82 22.70 29.19 -5.70
N ASP A 83 23.48 30.16 -6.17
CA ASP A 83 23.96 31.25 -5.34
C ASP A 83 22.86 32.32 -5.27
N GLY A 84 22.12 32.38 -4.14
CA GLY A 84 21.03 33.33 -3.93
C GLY A 84 19.74 32.66 -3.44
N ASP A 85 18.60 33.30 -3.68
CA ASP A 85 17.29 32.75 -3.35
C ASP A 85 16.86 31.71 -4.38
N GLY A 86 17.05 30.44 -4.06
CA GLY A 86 16.67 29.31 -4.90
C GLY A 86 15.31 28.71 -4.56
N THR A 87 14.48 29.36 -3.72
CA THR A 87 13.21 28.80 -3.21
C THR A 87 12.26 28.37 -4.33
N GLY A 88 12.13 29.18 -5.40
CA GLY A 88 11.32 28.84 -6.59
C GLY A 88 11.83 27.65 -7.42
N ASN A 89 12.95 27.03 -7.04
CA ASN A 89 13.42 25.77 -7.62
C ASN A 89 12.94 24.54 -6.86
N PHE A 90 12.09 24.71 -5.85
CA PHE A 90 11.53 23.65 -5.02
C PHE A 90 10.00 23.81 -4.94
N PRO A 91 9.26 22.72 -4.78
CA PRO A 91 7.83 22.80 -4.50
C PRO A 91 7.58 23.32 -3.08
N ASP A 92 6.44 23.98 -2.87
CA ASP A 92 6.00 24.47 -1.55
C ASP A 92 5.88 23.32 -0.51
N SER A 93 5.59 22.10 -0.95
CA SER A 93 5.59 20.92 -0.09
C SER A 93 6.95 20.67 0.59
N CYS A 94 8.05 21.15 0.01
CA CYS A 94 9.39 21.05 0.58
C CYS A 94 9.74 22.18 1.55
N GLU A 95 8.84 23.15 1.78
CA GLU A 95 9.04 24.21 2.78
C GLU A 95 9.30 23.60 4.16
N GLY A 96 10.26 24.17 4.90
CA GLY A 96 10.73 23.63 6.18
C GLY A 96 11.85 22.58 6.07
N CYS A 97 12.21 22.12 4.87
CA CYS A 97 13.41 21.31 4.68
C CYS A 97 14.68 22.15 4.92
N PRO A 98 15.71 21.65 5.62
CA PRO A 98 16.99 22.36 5.79
C PRO A 98 17.70 22.69 4.47
N HIS A 99 17.33 22.00 3.40
CA HIS A 99 17.88 22.15 2.07
C HIS A 99 16.99 22.96 1.11
N TYR A 100 15.84 23.44 1.59
CA TYR A 100 14.91 24.23 0.79
C TYR A 100 15.58 25.51 0.26
N GLY A 101 15.43 25.76 -1.03
CA GLY A 101 16.05 26.90 -1.70
C GLY A 101 17.58 26.84 -1.88
N THR A 102 18.24 25.77 -1.42
CA THR A 102 19.70 25.62 -1.54
C THR A 102 20.09 24.51 -2.51
N ARG A 103 19.82 23.24 -2.18
CA ARG A 103 20.16 22.08 -3.02
C ARG A 103 19.48 20.81 -2.50
N CYS A 104 18.63 20.14 -3.30
CA CYS A 104 18.01 18.90 -2.84
C CYS A 104 18.99 17.71 -2.83
N PRO A 105 19.34 17.13 -1.68
CA PRO A 105 20.25 15.99 -1.64
C PRO A 105 19.67 14.76 -2.38
N VAL A 106 18.36 14.54 -2.32
CA VAL A 106 17.71 13.35 -2.90
C VAL A 106 17.72 13.34 -4.44
N PHE A 107 17.59 14.50 -5.09
CA PHE A 107 17.49 14.57 -6.55
C PHE A 107 18.81 14.95 -7.23
N VAL A 108 19.60 15.84 -6.62
CA VAL A 108 20.77 16.43 -7.29
C VAL A 108 22.10 16.03 -6.66
N ASP A 109 22.12 15.23 -5.59
CA ASP A 109 23.35 14.63 -5.10
C ASP A 109 23.62 13.26 -5.76
N PRO A 110 24.70 13.12 -6.56
CA PRO A 110 25.02 11.84 -7.19
C PRO A 110 25.36 10.73 -6.21
N VAL A 111 25.78 11.04 -4.98
CA VAL A 111 26.06 10.05 -3.94
C VAL A 111 24.73 9.50 -3.40
N GLU A 112 23.82 10.38 -3.01
CA GLU A 112 22.52 9.97 -2.46
C GLU A 112 21.64 9.32 -3.52
N ARG A 113 21.71 9.77 -4.78
CA ARG A 113 21.00 9.09 -5.87
C ARG A 113 21.47 7.65 -6.05
N ARG A 114 22.79 7.41 -6.09
CA ARG A 114 23.36 6.06 -6.15
C ARG A 114 23.01 5.23 -4.92
N ARG A 115 22.99 5.86 -3.74
CA ARG A 115 22.60 5.20 -2.50
C ARG A 115 21.14 4.75 -2.53
N ARG A 116 20.23 5.57 -3.06
CA ARG A 116 18.82 5.19 -3.25
C ARG A 116 18.68 4.06 -4.26
N GLU A 117 19.35 4.14 -5.40
CA GLU A 117 19.40 3.07 -6.40
C GLU A 117 19.90 1.75 -5.78
N GLN A 118 20.94 1.82 -4.94
CA GLN A 118 21.47 0.68 -4.22
C GLN A 118 20.48 0.11 -3.19
N LEU A 119 19.78 0.98 -2.44
CA LEU A 119 18.73 0.57 -1.51
C LEU A 119 17.58 -0.17 -2.22
N GLN A 120 17.22 0.24 -3.43
CA GLN A 120 16.21 -0.47 -4.23
C GLN A 120 16.69 -1.88 -4.59
N LEU A 121 17.95 -2.01 -5.03
CA LEU A 121 18.52 -3.30 -5.40
C LEU A 121 18.68 -4.24 -4.20
N GLU A 122 19.18 -3.74 -3.07
CA GLU A 122 19.41 -4.53 -1.86
C GLU A 122 18.12 -5.06 -1.24
N HIS A 123 17.04 -4.31 -1.41
CA HIS A 123 15.76 -4.65 -0.81
C HIS A 123 14.72 -5.13 -1.80
N ALA A 124 15.01 -5.32 -3.09
CA ALA A 124 14.01 -5.72 -4.10
C ALA A 124 13.15 -6.91 -3.66
N ASP A 125 13.79 -7.95 -3.11
CA ASP A 125 13.14 -9.18 -2.64
C ASP A 125 12.85 -9.19 -1.12
N ALA A 126 13.12 -8.09 -0.41
CA ALA A 126 12.87 -8.01 1.03
C ALA A 126 11.38 -7.83 1.34
N ASP A 127 10.99 -8.17 2.56
CA ASP A 127 9.64 -7.87 3.03
C ASP A 127 9.40 -6.35 3.13
N THR A 128 8.13 -5.95 3.07
CA THR A 128 7.71 -4.55 3.12
C THR A 128 8.15 -3.84 4.42
N SER A 129 8.23 -4.57 5.52
CA SER A 129 8.63 -4.00 6.83
C SER A 129 10.10 -3.57 6.82
N ASP A 130 10.96 -4.41 6.27
CA ASP A 130 12.39 -4.18 6.13
C ASP A 130 12.67 -3.09 5.10
N LYS A 131 11.98 -3.11 3.95
CA LYS A 131 11.99 -2.01 2.97
C LYS A 131 11.64 -0.67 3.62
N ARG A 132 10.55 -0.63 4.39
CA ARG A 132 10.10 0.57 5.11
C ARG A 132 11.14 1.05 6.12
N ARG A 133 11.73 0.12 6.88
CA ARG A 133 12.75 0.46 7.89
C ARG A 133 13.99 1.05 7.22
N ALA A 134 14.43 0.47 6.12
CA ALA A 134 15.57 0.95 5.34
C ALA A 134 15.31 2.35 4.78
N TYR A 135 14.15 2.58 4.16
CA TYR A 135 13.79 3.88 3.59
C TYR A 135 13.56 4.96 4.64
N ARG A 136 12.98 4.60 5.80
CA ARG A 136 12.85 5.54 6.92
C ARG A 136 14.21 6.02 7.40
N ARG A 137 15.16 5.08 7.58
CA ARG A 137 16.54 5.43 7.97
C ARG A 137 17.20 6.31 6.92
N TYR A 138 17.06 5.97 5.64
CA TYR A 138 17.57 6.79 4.54
C TYR A 138 16.99 8.21 4.57
N ALA A 139 15.67 8.35 4.76
CA ALA A 139 14.99 9.65 4.86
C ALA A 139 15.51 10.51 6.02
N GLU A 140 15.74 9.90 7.18
CA GLU A 140 16.32 10.56 8.36
C GLU A 140 17.75 11.04 8.10
N GLU A 141 18.58 10.19 7.49
CA GLU A 141 19.99 10.51 7.21
C GLU A 141 20.15 11.61 6.15
N VAL A 142 19.30 11.60 5.12
CA VAL A 142 19.31 12.60 4.05
C VAL A 142 18.49 13.85 4.39
N GLY A 143 17.77 13.85 5.51
CA GLY A 143 16.93 14.96 5.96
C GLY A 143 15.73 15.25 5.05
N CYS A 144 15.16 14.23 4.40
CA CYS A 144 14.05 14.39 3.46
C CYS A 144 12.71 14.02 4.09
N HIS A 145 11.94 15.02 4.50
CA HIS A 145 10.60 14.81 5.07
C HIS A 145 9.59 14.33 4.05
N GLN A 146 9.80 14.56 2.75
CA GLN A 146 8.91 14.06 1.69
C GLN A 146 8.89 12.53 1.63
N ILE A 147 10.04 11.87 1.80
CA ILE A 147 10.09 10.41 1.89
C ILE A 147 9.38 9.94 3.17
N THR A 148 9.57 10.63 4.29
CA THR A 148 8.87 10.31 5.54
C THR A 148 7.34 10.45 5.40
N SER A 149 6.86 11.47 4.69
CA SER A 149 5.44 11.66 4.37
C SER A 149 4.94 10.50 3.53
N ALA A 150 5.61 10.19 2.42
CA ALA A 150 5.24 9.08 1.53
C ALA A 150 5.10 7.75 2.30
N LEU A 151 6.03 7.46 3.21
CA LEU A 151 5.98 6.25 4.03
C LEU A 151 4.85 6.26 5.07
N SER A 152 4.41 7.43 5.53
CA SER A 152 3.34 7.58 6.52
C SER A 152 1.97 7.54 5.85
N ASP A 153 1.80 8.29 4.77
CA ASP A 153 0.59 8.32 3.93
C ASP A 153 0.28 6.92 3.39
N HIS A 154 1.33 6.16 3.02
CA HIS A 154 1.23 4.75 2.69
C HIS A 154 0.60 3.90 3.80
N VAL A 155 1.05 4.07 5.05
CA VAL A 155 0.53 3.28 6.17
C VAL A 155 -0.96 3.53 6.35
N GLU A 156 -1.40 4.78 6.28
CA GLU A 156 -2.81 5.13 6.46
C GLU A 156 -3.68 4.60 5.31
N GLN A 157 -3.25 4.79 4.06
CA GLN A 157 -3.98 4.32 2.89
C GLN A 157 -4.05 2.78 2.86
N TYR A 158 -2.92 2.09 3.06
CA TYR A 158 -2.89 0.63 3.04
C TYR A 158 -3.65 0.03 4.23
N GLN A 159 -3.54 0.63 5.42
CA GLN A 159 -4.30 0.16 6.57
C GLN A 159 -5.80 0.30 6.32
N SER A 160 -6.25 1.44 5.79
CA SER A 160 -7.67 1.63 5.47
C SER A 160 -8.18 0.66 4.41
N LEU A 161 -7.35 0.32 3.42
CA LEU A 161 -7.68 -0.66 2.39
C LEU A 161 -7.65 -2.09 2.92
N GLN A 162 -6.71 -2.44 3.80
CA GLN A 162 -6.67 -3.73 4.48
C GLN A 162 -7.90 -3.93 5.36
N GLU A 163 -8.27 -2.94 6.17
CA GLU A 163 -9.47 -2.98 7.01
C GLU A 163 -10.73 -3.16 6.16
N ARG A 164 -10.90 -2.35 5.10
CA ARG A 164 -12.02 -2.51 4.16
C ARG A 164 -12.03 -3.88 3.47
N GLY A 165 -10.86 -4.43 3.13
CA GLY A 165 -10.75 -5.73 2.48
C GLY A 165 -11.16 -6.87 3.42
N LEU A 166 -10.75 -6.79 4.69
CA LEU A 166 -11.15 -7.74 5.73
C LEU A 166 -12.66 -7.67 6.00
N ASP A 167 -13.24 -6.47 6.09
CA ASP A 167 -14.69 -6.31 6.28
C ASP A 167 -15.48 -6.93 5.11
N LEU A 168 -14.99 -6.77 3.88
CA LEU A 168 -15.61 -7.37 2.69
C LEU A 168 -15.50 -8.88 2.68
N LEU A 169 -14.39 -9.44 3.17
CA LEU A 169 -14.17 -10.88 3.28
C LEU A 169 -15.08 -11.50 4.34
N GLU A 170 -15.19 -10.87 5.51
CA GLU A 170 -16.11 -11.31 6.57
C GLU A 170 -17.58 -11.27 6.08
N GLU A 171 -17.95 -10.23 5.33
CA GLU A 171 -19.29 -10.12 4.76
C GLU A 171 -19.56 -11.14 3.64
N SER A 172 -18.55 -11.50 2.83
CA SER A 172 -18.67 -12.56 1.82
C SER A 172 -18.80 -13.93 2.48
N ASP A 173 -18.04 -14.25 3.51
CA ASP A 173 -18.14 -15.49 4.27
C ASP A 173 -19.56 -15.72 4.83
N VAL A 174 -20.15 -14.67 5.41
CA VAL A 174 -21.53 -14.70 5.92
C VAL A 174 -22.53 -14.89 4.79
N THR A 175 -22.30 -14.28 3.63
CA THR A 175 -23.24 -14.30 2.48
C THR A 175 -23.16 -15.58 1.64
N ILE A 176 -21.96 -16.14 1.47
CA ILE A 176 -21.72 -17.42 0.80
C ILE A 176 -22.31 -18.56 1.65
N GLY A 177 -22.47 -18.32 2.95
CA GLY A 177 -22.99 -19.31 3.87
C GLY A 177 -21.93 -20.37 4.11
N PHE A 178 -20.82 -19.99 4.76
CA PHE A 178 -20.08 -20.97 5.57
C PHE A 178 -20.92 -21.34 6.82
N THR A 179 -22.15 -21.78 6.58
CA THR A 179 -22.96 -22.45 7.57
C THR A 179 -22.38 -23.85 7.70
N GLY A 180 -21.72 -24.12 8.82
CA GLY A 180 -21.55 -25.50 9.29
C GLY A 180 -22.87 -26.29 9.33
N GLU A 181 -24.03 -25.63 9.19
CA GLU A 181 -25.35 -26.25 9.03
C GLU A 181 -25.53 -27.03 7.72
N ALA A 182 -24.79 -26.71 6.64
CA ALA A 182 -24.84 -27.53 5.42
C ALA A 182 -24.21 -28.91 5.63
N ASP A 183 -23.20 -29.00 6.50
CA ASP A 183 -22.52 -30.25 6.87
C ASP A 183 -23.30 -31.02 7.95
N GLU A 184 -23.97 -30.31 8.87
CA GLU A 184 -24.89 -30.90 9.85
C GLU A 184 -26.13 -31.51 9.17
N GLY A 185 -26.72 -30.80 8.20
CA GLY A 185 -27.86 -31.30 7.41
C GLY A 185 -27.52 -32.54 6.58
N ALA A 186 -26.34 -32.55 5.95
CA ALA A 186 -25.83 -33.70 5.21
C ALA A 186 -25.51 -34.91 6.12
N ARG A 187 -25.03 -34.67 7.36
CA ARG A 187 -24.84 -35.73 8.36
C ARG A 187 -26.16 -36.32 8.86
N VAL A 188 -27.15 -35.48 9.14
CA VAL A 188 -28.48 -35.93 9.63
C VAL A 188 -29.22 -36.74 8.57
N GLU A 189 -29.15 -36.36 7.28
CA GLU A 189 -29.72 -37.17 6.19
C GLU A 189 -28.97 -38.50 5.98
N ALA A 190 -27.64 -38.51 6.13
CA ALA A 190 -26.84 -39.73 6.03
C ALA A 190 -27.14 -40.71 7.18
N GLU A 191 -27.29 -40.22 8.41
CA GLU A 191 -27.64 -41.03 9.59
C GLU A 191 -29.08 -41.57 9.49
N ALA A 192 -30.04 -40.76 9.03
CA ALA A 192 -31.43 -41.19 8.83
C ALA A 192 -31.59 -42.28 7.75
N THR A 193 -30.71 -42.28 6.74
CA THR A 193 -30.72 -43.29 5.67
C THR A 193 -30.08 -44.61 6.11
N GLN A 194 -29.28 -44.60 7.18
CA GLN A 194 -28.56 -45.78 7.69
C GLN A 194 -29.35 -46.57 8.74
N GLU A 195 -30.28 -45.94 9.47
CA GLU A 195 -31.17 -46.60 10.45
C GLU A 195 -32.45 -47.20 9.82
N GLY A 196 -32.72 -46.92 8.55
CA GLY A 196 -33.90 -47.39 7.81
C GLY A 196 -33.71 -48.70 7.03
N ARG A 197 -32.67 -49.50 7.28
CA ARG A 197 -32.36 -50.74 6.56
C ARG A 197 -32.24 -51.97 7.45
#